data_AF-A0A833TYE7-F1
#
_entry.id   AF-A0A833TYE7-F1
#
_cell.length_a   1.000
_cell.length_b   1.000
_cell.length_c   1.000
_cell.angle_alpha   90.00
_cell.angle_beta   90.00
_cell.angle_gamma   90.00
#
_symmetry.space_group_name_H-M   'P 1'
#
loop_
_entity.id
_entity.type
_entity.pdbx_description
1 polymer ?
#
loop_
_entity_poly.entity_id
_entity_poly.type
_entity_poly.pdbx_seq_one_letter_code
_entity_poly.pdbx_strand_id
1 'polypeptide(L)'
;MCCSSGYAQDNPGQEVANALMCFNNKLIYIGCNEAYRLNPSGNIDVPPVAADLFCNGPCLAETQEVLNCIDELFSNIMFHNKATIPSVRYALNAGCSYTSQRGNFNVGQYIEGVTSNAHRLPNSISFHTFMLIIVCCFSILYDNLKYHWRK
;
A
#
# COMPACT_ATOMS: atom_id res chain seq x y z
N MET A 1 21.80 11.48 -13.02
CA MET A 1 21.63 11.24 -11.57
C MET A 1 20.19 10.82 -11.36
N CYS A 2 19.91 9.83 -10.50
CA CYS A 2 18.55 9.30 -10.34
C CYS A 2 17.53 10.44 -10.07
N CYS A 3 17.75 11.31 -9.06
CA CYS A 3 16.75 12.32 -8.68
C CYS A 3 17.15 13.76 -9.03
N SER A 4 17.94 13.95 -10.08
CA SER A 4 18.23 15.29 -10.60
C SER A 4 17.50 15.43 -11.93
N SER A 5 16.46 16.27 -11.95
CA SER A 5 15.67 16.57 -13.16
C SER A 5 16.60 16.90 -14.33
N GLY A 6 16.59 16.05 -15.36
CA GLY A 6 17.52 16.14 -16.48
C GLY A 6 17.41 14.94 -17.42
N TYR A 7 16.41 15.01 -18.31
CA TYR A 7 16.20 14.20 -19.51
C TYR A 7 15.78 12.74 -19.31
N ALA A 8 14.48 12.50 -19.53
CA ALA A 8 13.97 11.20 -19.98
C ALA A 8 14.62 10.89 -21.34
N GLN A 9 15.53 9.92 -21.37
CA GLN A 9 15.93 9.30 -22.63
C GLN A 9 15.00 8.11 -22.86
N ASP A 10 14.25 8.16 -23.96
CA ASP A 10 13.38 7.09 -24.52
C ASP A 10 14.21 5.84 -24.92
N ASN A 11 14.94 5.27 -23.98
CA ASN A 11 15.61 3.99 -24.12
C ASN A 11 15.32 3.14 -22.88
N PRO A 12 14.46 2.12 -22.98
CA PRO A 12 14.04 1.32 -21.84
C PRO A 12 15.21 0.60 -21.11
N GLY A 13 16.32 0.33 -21.81
CA GLY A 13 17.53 -0.20 -21.17
C GLY A 13 18.27 0.83 -20.30
N GLN A 14 18.27 2.09 -20.73
CA GLN A 14 18.86 3.20 -19.98
C GLN A 14 18.01 3.55 -18.75
N GLU A 15 16.69 3.41 -18.86
CA GLU A 15 15.73 3.65 -17.78
C GLU A 15 15.93 2.72 -16.58
N VAL A 16 16.01 1.41 -16.83
CA VAL A 16 16.23 0.42 -15.75
C VAL A 16 17.59 0.63 -15.07
N ALA A 17 18.64 0.95 -15.84
CA ALA A 17 19.97 1.25 -15.30
C ALA A 17 19.97 2.53 -14.45
N ASN A 18 19.21 3.55 -14.86
CA ASN A 18 19.05 4.79 -14.11
C ASN A 18 18.25 4.60 -12.81
N ALA A 19 17.21 3.75 -12.84
CA ALA A 19 16.44 3.37 -11.65
C ALA A 19 17.30 2.63 -10.62
N LEU A 20 18.23 1.79 -11.07
CA LEU A 20 19.14 1.06 -10.19
C LEU A 20 20.03 2.00 -9.35
N MET A 21 20.38 3.16 -9.89
CA MET A 21 21.18 4.17 -9.18
C MET A 21 20.41 4.85 -8.05
N CYS A 22 19.07 4.75 -8.02
CA CYS A 22 18.23 5.36 -7.00
C CYS A 22 18.39 4.68 -5.63
N PHE A 23 18.50 3.35 -5.61
CA PHE A 23 18.56 2.55 -4.39
C PHE A 23 19.82 2.78 -3.55
N ASN A 24 20.88 3.31 -4.17
CA ASN A 24 22.15 3.63 -3.52
C ASN A 24 22.47 5.14 -3.57
N ASN A 25 21.46 5.99 -3.81
CA ASN A 25 21.66 7.42 -3.90
C ASN A 25 21.99 8.00 -2.52
N LYS A 26 23.27 8.32 -2.31
CA LYS A 26 23.79 8.90 -1.05
C LYS A 26 23.26 10.31 -0.75
N LEU A 27 22.60 10.96 -1.71
CA LEU A 27 21.93 12.24 -1.48
C LEU A 27 20.54 12.07 -0.86
N ILE A 28 19.92 10.90 -1.02
CA ILE A 28 18.64 10.57 -0.37
C ILE A 28 18.92 9.73 0.87
N TYR A 29 19.67 8.64 0.72
CA TYR A 29 20.00 7.76 1.83
C TYR A 29 21.20 8.28 2.64
N ILE A 30 20.96 9.31 3.45
CA ILE A 30 21.96 9.98 4.27
C ILE A 30 22.07 9.31 5.64
N GLY A 31 20.92 9.04 6.27
CA GLY A 31 20.82 8.52 7.62
C GLY A 31 20.37 7.06 7.70
N CYS A 32 19.75 6.51 6.66
CA CYS A 32 19.29 5.13 6.69
C CYS A 32 20.45 4.12 6.60
N ASN A 33 20.45 3.15 7.52
CA ASN A 33 21.36 2.01 7.46
C ASN A 33 21.15 1.23 6.15
N GLU A 34 22.23 0.96 5.43
CA GLU A 34 22.24 0.22 4.16
C GLU A 34 21.52 -1.13 4.25
N ALA A 35 21.62 -1.82 5.38
CA ALA A 35 20.96 -3.11 5.59
C ALA A 35 19.42 -3.03 5.58
N TYR A 36 18.84 -1.85 5.79
CA TYR A 36 17.40 -1.63 5.90
C TYR A 36 16.80 -0.92 4.69
N ARG A 37 17.62 -0.55 3.70
CA ARG A 37 17.15 0.19 2.51
C ARG A 37 16.32 -0.71 1.62
N LEU A 38 15.39 -0.10 0.89
CA LEU A 38 14.74 -0.77 -0.23
C LEU A 38 15.80 -1.15 -1.26
N ASN A 39 15.87 -2.43 -1.59
CA ASN A 39 16.83 -2.92 -2.57
C ASN A 39 16.18 -3.07 -3.96
N PRO A 40 16.99 -3.22 -5.03
CA PRO A 40 16.48 -3.40 -6.39
C PRO A 40 15.60 -4.65 -6.54
N SER A 41 15.78 -5.64 -5.67
CA SER A 41 14.94 -6.83 -5.64
C SER A 41 13.51 -6.55 -5.19
N GLY A 42 13.24 -5.37 -4.63
CA GLY A 42 11.94 -4.94 -4.14
C GLY A 42 11.67 -5.32 -2.68
N ASN A 43 12.70 -5.62 -1.91
CA ASN A 43 12.58 -6.06 -0.52
C ASN A 43 13.04 -4.98 0.46
N ILE A 44 12.50 -5.04 1.68
CA ILE A 44 12.86 -4.20 2.83
C ILE A 44 13.21 -5.15 3.98
N ASP A 45 14.49 -5.34 4.21
CA ASP A 45 15.01 -6.39 5.09
C ASP A 45 15.18 -5.90 6.54
N VAL A 46 14.12 -5.30 7.09
CA VAL A 46 14.09 -4.77 8.46
C VAL A 46 13.60 -5.86 9.40
N PRO A 47 14.43 -6.33 10.37
CA PRO A 47 13.97 -7.29 11.36
C PRO A 47 12.96 -6.63 12.32
N PRO A 48 12.00 -7.37 12.89
CA PRO A 48 10.97 -6.81 13.77
C PRO A 48 11.54 -5.98 14.94
N VAL A 49 12.68 -6.37 15.51
CA VAL A 49 13.35 -5.64 16.61
C VAL A 49 13.86 -4.26 16.20
N ALA A 50 14.11 -4.04 14.91
CA ALA A 50 14.56 -2.77 14.36
C ALA A 50 13.41 -1.93 13.76
N ALA A 51 12.17 -2.42 13.81
CA ALA A 51 11.03 -1.74 13.21
C ALA A 51 10.83 -0.33 13.76
N ASP A 52 10.98 -0.13 15.07
CA ASP A 52 10.82 1.20 15.69
C ASP A 52 11.92 2.16 15.28
N LEU A 53 13.16 1.69 15.17
CA LEU A 53 14.27 2.48 14.65
C LEU A 53 14.04 2.87 13.19
N PHE A 54 13.55 1.94 12.37
CA PHE A 54 13.27 2.18 10.96
C PHE A 54 12.13 3.19 10.78
N CYS A 55 11.01 2.99 11.46
CA CYS A 55 9.79 3.77 11.27
C CYS A 55 9.83 5.16 11.92
N ASN A 56 10.59 5.32 13.01
CA ASN A 56 10.77 6.62 13.68
C ASN A 56 12.09 7.31 13.28
N GLY A 57 12.89 6.66 12.44
CA GLY A 57 14.18 7.15 11.97
C GLY A 57 14.14 7.63 10.52
N PRO A 58 15.31 7.94 9.94
CA PRO A 58 15.42 8.47 8.58
C PRO A 58 15.00 7.45 7.52
N CYS A 59 15.12 6.14 7.78
CA CYS A 59 14.88 5.10 6.78
C CYS A 59 13.49 5.13 6.16
N LEU A 60 12.43 5.38 6.93
CA LEU A 60 11.08 5.45 6.39
C LEU A 60 10.94 6.62 5.40
N ALA A 61 11.35 7.82 5.82
CA ALA A 61 11.26 9.03 5.01
C ALA A 61 12.14 8.90 3.75
N GLU A 62 13.40 8.50 3.90
CA GLU A 62 14.34 8.36 2.77
C GLU A 62 13.87 7.29 1.77
N THR A 63 13.29 6.18 2.25
CA THR A 63 12.71 5.16 1.34
C THR A 63 11.49 5.70 0.60
N GLN A 64 10.64 6.50 1.25
CA GLN A 64 9.52 7.16 0.58
C GLN A 64 9.99 8.14 -0.50
N GLU A 65 11.07 8.88 -0.25
CA GLU A 65 11.68 9.78 -1.25
C GLU A 65 12.23 9.02 -2.46
N VAL A 66 12.92 7.89 -2.25
CA VAL A 66 13.36 7.02 -3.35
C VAL A 66 12.16 6.54 -4.17
N LEU A 67 11.10 6.09 -3.51
CA LEU A 67 9.89 5.63 -4.19
C LEU A 67 9.21 6.76 -4.98
N ASN A 68 9.14 7.99 -4.45
CA ASN A 68 8.60 9.15 -5.18
C ASN A 68 9.43 9.43 -6.44
N CYS A 69 10.75 9.47 -6.28
CA CYS A 69 11.67 9.75 -7.37
C CYS A 69 11.58 8.71 -8.50
N ILE A 70 11.52 7.41 -8.16
CA ILE A 70 11.37 6.34 -9.17
C ILE A 70 10.02 6.46 -9.90
N ASP A 71 8.94 6.78 -9.18
CA ASP A 71 7.58 6.92 -9.74
C ASP A 71 7.48 8.08 -10.75
N GLU A 72 8.17 9.19 -10.47
CA GLU A 72 8.21 10.36 -11.36
C GLU A 72 9.02 10.13 -12.64
N LEU A 73 10.02 9.24 -12.60
CA LEU A 73 10.94 9.00 -13.70
C LEU A 73 10.52 7.83 -14.59
N PHE A 74 9.91 6.80 -13.99
CA PHE A 74 9.64 5.53 -14.66
C PHE A 74 8.17 5.19 -14.55
N SER A 75 7.49 5.21 -15.70
CA SER A 75 6.12 4.72 -15.78
C SER A 75 6.10 3.20 -15.62
N ASN A 76 5.23 2.69 -14.74
CA ASN A 76 4.96 1.25 -14.57
C ASN A 76 6.18 0.39 -14.18
N ILE A 77 7.09 0.94 -13.35
CA ILE A 77 8.23 0.14 -12.89
C ILE A 77 7.76 -1.08 -12.08
N MET A 78 8.47 -2.19 -12.27
CA MET A 78 8.25 -3.42 -11.53
C MET A 78 9.58 -3.90 -10.96
N PHE A 79 9.58 -4.19 -9.66
CA PHE A 79 10.75 -4.74 -8.99
C PHE A 79 11.01 -6.19 -9.42
N HIS A 80 12.21 -6.73 -9.14
CA HIS A 80 12.51 -8.12 -9.51
C HIS A 80 11.56 -9.13 -8.86
N ASN A 81 11.12 -8.88 -7.63
CA ASN A 81 10.11 -9.69 -6.94
C ASN A 81 8.68 -9.48 -7.48
N LYS A 82 8.50 -8.76 -8.58
CA LYS A 82 7.20 -8.42 -9.20
C LYS A 82 6.34 -7.43 -8.41
N ALA A 83 6.86 -6.85 -7.33
CA ALA A 83 6.17 -5.77 -6.64
C ALA A 83 6.07 -4.52 -7.52
N THR A 84 5.02 -3.74 -7.26
CA THR A 84 4.87 -2.37 -7.77
C THR A 84 5.23 -1.37 -6.67
N ILE A 85 5.44 -0.10 -7.01
CA ILE A 85 5.63 0.97 -6.01
C ILE A 85 4.49 0.99 -4.97
N PRO A 86 3.19 0.90 -5.36
CA PRO A 86 2.09 0.74 -4.40
C PRO A 86 2.25 -0.44 -3.44
N SER A 87 2.66 -1.62 -3.93
CA SER A 87 2.88 -2.81 -3.08
C SER A 87 3.94 -2.54 -2.01
N VAL A 88 5.04 -1.88 -2.37
CA VAL A 88 6.10 -1.52 -1.43
C VAL A 88 5.62 -0.49 -0.40
N ARG A 89 4.88 0.55 -0.84
CA ARG A 89 4.28 1.53 0.08
C ARG A 89 3.32 0.89 1.06
N TYR A 90 2.55 -0.10 0.62
CA TYR A 90 1.66 -0.83 1.52
C TYR A 90 2.46 -1.60 2.58
N ALA A 91 3.53 -2.28 2.21
CA ALA A 91 4.41 -2.97 3.17
C ALA A 91 5.02 -2.02 4.20
N LEU A 92 5.49 -0.83 3.75
CA LEU A 92 5.97 0.22 4.64
C LEU A 92 4.89 0.66 5.63
N ASN A 93 3.66 0.92 5.15
CA ASN A 93 2.56 1.35 5.98
C ASN A 93 2.13 0.27 6.99
N ALA A 94 2.07 -1.00 6.56
CA ALA A 94 1.74 -2.12 7.44
C ALA A 94 2.81 -2.30 8.52
N GLY A 95 4.08 -2.37 8.12
CA GLY A 95 5.24 -2.51 9.00
C GLY A 95 5.43 -1.34 9.95
N CYS A 96 5.02 -0.13 9.57
CA CYS A 96 5.05 1.06 10.43
C CYS A 96 3.72 1.41 11.09
N SER A 97 2.67 0.61 10.92
CA SER A 97 1.38 0.86 11.59
C SER A 97 1.43 0.56 13.09
N TYR A 98 0.46 1.08 13.84
CA TYR A 98 0.23 0.73 15.26
C TYR A 98 -0.60 -0.55 15.45
N THR A 99 -0.53 -1.48 14.50
CA THR A 99 -1.31 -2.74 14.53
C THR A 99 -0.40 -3.94 14.82
N SER A 100 -0.98 -5.15 14.87
CA SER A 100 -0.21 -6.39 14.94
C SER A 100 0.72 -6.62 13.74
N GLN A 101 0.60 -5.82 12.67
CA GLN A 101 1.49 -5.86 11.52
C GLN A 101 2.77 -5.02 11.71
N ARG A 102 2.93 -4.30 12.82
CA ARG A 102 4.17 -3.56 13.12
C ARG A 102 5.38 -4.49 12.99
N GLY A 103 6.39 -4.07 12.23
CA GLY A 103 7.60 -4.85 11.94
C GLY A 103 7.45 -5.90 10.82
N ASN A 104 6.28 -6.06 10.21
CA ASN A 104 6.10 -6.88 9.02
C ASN A 104 6.26 -6.02 7.75
N PHE A 105 7.45 -6.10 7.13
CA PHE A 105 7.78 -5.41 5.88
C PHE A 105 7.75 -6.34 4.66
N ASN A 106 7.03 -7.47 4.74
CA ASN A 106 6.96 -8.44 3.65
C ASN A 106 6.16 -7.89 2.46
N VAL A 107 6.88 -7.34 1.48
CA VAL A 107 6.31 -6.80 0.23
C VAL A 107 5.53 -7.85 -0.56
N GLY A 108 5.92 -9.12 -0.46
CA GLY A 108 5.26 -10.23 -1.14
C GLY A 108 3.77 -10.37 -0.82
N GLN A 109 3.35 -9.96 0.38
CA GLN A 109 1.94 -9.99 0.80
C GLN A 109 1.06 -9.02 0.01
N TYR A 110 1.64 -8.10 -0.76
CA TYR A 110 0.94 -7.00 -1.42
C TYR A 110 1.17 -6.92 -2.94
N ILE A 111 1.83 -7.92 -3.53
CA ILE A 111 2.06 -7.99 -4.99
C ILE A 111 0.72 -8.12 -5.75
N GLU A 112 -0.23 -8.87 -5.20
CA GLU A 112 -1.53 -9.14 -5.82
C GLU A 112 -2.69 -8.29 -5.24
N GLY A 113 -2.40 -7.45 -4.24
CA GLY A 113 -3.42 -6.73 -3.46
C GLY A 113 -3.97 -5.46 -4.11
N VAL A 114 -3.45 -5.04 -5.28
CA VAL A 114 -3.81 -3.76 -5.91
C VAL A 114 -5.18 -3.79 -6.64
N THR A 115 -5.94 -4.89 -6.53
CA THR A 115 -7.39 -4.92 -6.84
C THR A 115 -8.27 -4.79 -5.60
N SER A 116 -7.69 -4.50 -4.44
CA SER A 116 -8.44 -4.09 -3.25
C SER A 116 -8.22 -2.61 -2.98
N ASN A 117 -8.63 -1.75 -3.92
CA ASN A 117 -9.35 -0.54 -3.51
C ASN A 117 -10.68 -0.97 -2.89
N ALA A 118 -10.61 -1.74 -1.80
CA ALA A 118 -11.59 -1.61 -0.76
C ALA A 118 -11.37 -0.18 -0.24
N HIS A 119 -12.04 0.78 -0.87
CA HIS A 119 -12.76 1.75 -0.06
C HIS A 119 -13.24 0.95 1.16
N ARG A 120 -12.69 1.23 2.34
CA ARG A 120 -13.36 0.87 3.58
C ARG A 120 -14.71 1.56 3.47
N LEU A 121 -15.68 0.90 2.86
CA LEU A 121 -17.06 1.29 2.95
C LEU A 121 -17.33 1.25 4.45
N PRO A 122 -17.64 2.39 5.09
CA PRO A 122 -18.02 2.36 6.48
C PRO A 122 -19.18 1.36 6.59
N ASN A 123 -19.16 0.55 7.63
CA ASN A 123 -20.13 -0.52 7.94
C ASN A 123 -21.61 -0.01 8.04
N SER A 124 -21.85 1.26 7.71
CA SER A 124 -23.12 1.99 7.74
C SER A 124 -24.14 1.49 6.73
N ILE A 125 -23.72 0.95 5.57
CA ILE A 125 -24.67 0.49 4.53
C ILE A 125 -25.37 -0.81 4.97
N SER A 126 -24.67 -1.67 5.73
CA SER A 126 -25.23 -2.94 6.24
C SER A 126 -26.38 -2.72 7.23
N PHE A 127 -26.38 -1.64 8.00
CA PHE A 127 -27.45 -1.37 8.97
C PHE A 127 -28.72 -0.83 8.29
N HIS A 128 -28.57 0.07 7.30
CA HIS A 128 -29.71 0.63 6.59
C HIS A 128 -30.48 -0.41 5.78
N THR A 129 -29.78 -1.30 5.09
CA THR A 129 -30.43 -2.38 4.33
C THR A 129 -31.17 -3.35 5.25
N PHE A 130 -30.59 -3.69 6.40
CA PHE A 130 -31.23 -4.58 7.37
C PHE A 130 -32.51 -3.99 7.97
N MET A 131 -32.50 -2.70 8.31
CA MET A 131 -33.69 -2.01 8.82
C MET A 131 -34.81 -1.93 7.78
N LEU A 132 -34.49 -1.66 6.51
CA LEU A 132 -35.49 -1.65 5.44
C LEU A 132 -36.16 -3.02 5.25
N ILE A 133 -35.38 -4.11 5.29
CA ILE A 133 -35.90 -5.46 5.18
C ILE A 133 -36.85 -5.79 6.34
N ILE A 134 -36.47 -5.44 7.57
CA ILE A 134 -37.32 -5.64 8.76
C ILE A 134 -38.66 -4.91 8.61
N VAL A 135 -38.64 -3.64 8.22
CA VAL A 135 -39.86 -2.83 8.04
C VAL A 135 -40.76 -3.45 6.96
N CYS A 136 -40.20 -3.82 5.81
CA CYS A 136 -40.95 -4.48 4.75
C CYS A 136 -41.61 -5.78 5.21
N CYS A 137 -40.87 -6.64 5.95
CA CYS A 137 -41.42 -7.87 6.50
C CYS A 137 -42.58 -7.60 7.46
N PHE A 138 -42.45 -6.61 8.36
CA PHE A 138 -43.53 -6.24 9.28
C PHE A 138 -44.77 -5.72 8.54
N SER A 139 -44.62 -4.90 7.50
CA SER A 139 -45.75 -4.42 6.69
C SER A 139 -46.48 -5.58 6.01
N ILE A 140 -45.75 -6.50 5.38
CA ILE A 140 -46.33 -7.68 4.73
C ILE A 140 -47.05 -8.57 5.75
N LEU A 141 -46.45 -8.80 6.91
CA LEU A 141 -47.06 -9.63 7.95
C LEU A 141 -48.32 -8.97 8.52
N TYR A 142 -48.29 -7.65 8.72
CA TYR A 142 -49.43 -6.87 9.17
C TYR A 142 -50.59 -6.91 8.16
N ASP A 143 -50.31 -6.74 6.86
CA ASP A 143 -51.33 -6.83 5.81
C ASP A 143 -51.93 -8.24 5.72
N ASN A 144 -51.11 -9.29 5.83
CA ASN A 144 -51.59 -10.67 5.87
C ASN A 144 -52.47 -10.94 7.10
N LEU A 145 -52.08 -10.44 8.29
CA LEU A 145 -52.88 -10.59 9.51
C LEU A 145 -54.21 -9.83 9.38
N LYS A 146 -54.18 -8.61 8.83
CA LYS A 146 -55.36 -7.78 8.60
C LYS A 146 -56.31 -8.39 7.58
N TYR A 147 -55.79 -9.01 6.52
CA TYR A 147 -56.60 -9.74 5.55
C TYR A 147 -57.28 -10.95 6.19
N HIS A 148 -56.57 -11.68 7.05
CA HIS A 148 -57.11 -12.82 7.79
C HIS A 148 -58.22 -12.41 8.78
N TRP A 149 -58.14 -11.25 9.41
CA TRP A 149 -59.16 -10.74 10.35
C TRP A 149 -60.33 -9.98 9.69
N ARG A 150 -60.33 -9.81 8.36
CA ARG A 150 -61.38 -9.10 7.61
C ARG A 150 -62.27 -10.04 6.78
N LYS A 151 -62.19 -11.36 7.03
CA LYS A 151 -63.01 -12.41 6.45
C LYS A 151 -63.81 -13.09 7.56
#